data_AF-A0AA37T2Q0-F1
#
_entry.id   AF-A0AA37T2Q0-F1
#
_cell.length_a   1.000
_cell.length_b   1.000
_cell.length_c   1.000
_cell.angle_alpha   90.00
_cell.angle_beta   90.00
_cell.angle_gamma   90.00
#
_symmetry.space_group_name_H-M   'P 1'
#
loop_
_entity.id
_entity.type
_entity.pdbx_description
1 polymer ?
#
loop_
_entity_poly.entity_id
_entity_poly.type
_entity_poly.pdbx_seq_one_letter_code
_entity_poly.pdbx_strand_id
1 'polypeptide(L)'
;MTGVLTVPDRQKIASLRDAFMRNNMSLQSHQTDYVFEVTDTIQGIQRFHRLYCAGDDKNPYLFGRNLDKFCQEITSSGILPIGAR
;
A
#
# COMPACT_ATOMS: atom_id res chain seq x y z
N MET A 1 18.50 8.35 0.10
CA MET A 1 17.93 9.62 0.58
C MET A 1 16.75 9.29 1.47
N THR A 2 16.91 9.48 2.78
CA THR A 2 15.86 9.28 3.79
C THR A 2 14.91 10.48 3.72
N GLY A 3 13.78 10.31 3.03
CA GLY A 3 12.75 11.34 2.98
C GLY A 3 12.06 11.44 4.34
N VAL A 4 12.17 12.60 5.00
CA VAL A 4 11.41 12.87 6.22
C VAL A 4 9.93 12.90 5.85
N LEU A 5 9.15 11.94 6.35
CA LEU A 5 7.70 11.93 6.19
C LEU A 5 7.10 13.18 6.81
N THR A 6 6.36 13.95 6.00
CA THR A 6 5.63 15.11 6.50
C THR A 6 4.41 14.65 7.32
N VAL A 7 3.88 15.51 8.19
CA VAL A 7 2.65 15.20 8.95
C VAL A 7 1.47 14.82 8.02
N PRO A 8 1.23 15.53 6.90
CA PRO A 8 0.23 15.12 5.91
C PRO A 8 0.47 13.71 5.34
N ASP A 9 1.73 13.35 5.07
CA ASP A 9 2.07 12.03 4.52
C ASP A 9 1.76 10.91 5.51
N ARG A 10 2.07 11.12 6.80
CA ARG A 10 1.74 10.17 7.86
C ARG A 10 0.23 9.95 7.98
N GLN A 11 -0.57 11.01 7.85
CA GLN A 11 -2.03 10.92 7.90
C GLN A 11 -2.61 10.14 6.71
N LYS A 12 -2.07 10.35 5.51
CA LYS A 12 -2.46 9.59 4.32
C LYS A 12 -2.12 8.10 4.47
N ILE A 13 -0.92 7.78 4.96
CA ILE A 13 -0.50 6.40 5.23
C ILE A 13 -1.39 5.74 6.27
N ALA A 14 -1.67 6.41 7.38
CA ALA A 14 -2.58 5.90 8.41
C ALA A 14 -3.97 5.65 7.84
N SER A 15 -4.50 6.59 7.06
CA SER A 15 -5.82 6.47 6.42
C SER A 15 -5.88 5.31 5.43
N LEU A 16 -4.82 5.10 4.63
CA LEU A 16 -4.68 3.95 3.74
C LEU A 16 -4.69 2.63 4.52
N ARG A 17 -3.87 2.53 5.57
CA ARG A 17 -3.80 1.34 6.42
C ARG A 17 -5.16 1.04 7.01
N ASP A 18 -5.82 2.03 7.59
CA ASP A 18 -7.14 1.84 8.19
C ASP A 18 -8.18 1.44 7.13
N ALA A 19 -8.20 2.07 5.96
CA ALA A 19 -9.14 1.73 4.90
C ALA A 19 -8.96 0.29 4.41
N PHE A 20 -7.71 -0.11 4.19
CA PHE A 20 -7.40 -1.47 3.79
C PHE A 20 -7.77 -2.47 4.89
N MET A 21 -7.31 -2.26 6.13
CA MET A 21 -7.50 -3.17 7.26
C MET A 21 -8.95 -3.27 7.73
N ARG A 22 -9.76 -2.22 7.53
CA ARG A 22 -11.21 -2.30 7.76
C ARG A 22 -11.81 -3.32 6.79
N ASN A 23 -12.57 -4.27 7.35
CA ASN A 23 -13.18 -5.39 6.65
C ASN A 23 -12.19 -6.45 6.10
N ASN A 24 -10.92 -6.49 6.55
CA ASN A 24 -9.96 -7.53 6.18
C ASN A 24 -10.14 -8.80 7.02
N MET A 25 -11.20 -9.55 6.75
CA MET A 25 -11.49 -10.82 7.44
C MET A 25 -10.56 -12.00 7.08
N SER A 26 -9.33 -11.80 6.56
CA SER A 26 -8.48 -12.95 6.18
C SER A 26 -6.96 -12.75 6.10
N LEU A 27 -6.39 -11.60 6.49
CA LEU A 27 -4.92 -11.48 6.50
C LEU A 27 -4.32 -12.33 7.61
N GLN A 28 -3.34 -13.15 7.27
CA GLN A 28 -2.49 -13.79 8.27
C GLN A 28 -1.52 -12.77 8.86
N SER A 29 -0.97 -13.05 10.05
CA SER A 29 -0.03 -12.13 10.74
C SER A 29 1.09 -11.65 9.84
N HIS A 30 1.75 -12.56 9.12
CA HIS A 30 2.87 -12.21 8.24
C HIS A 30 2.45 -11.28 7.08
N GLN A 31 1.19 -11.37 6.62
CA GLN A 31 0.68 -10.49 5.55
C GLN A 31 0.35 -9.11 6.11
N THR A 32 -0.16 -9.05 7.33
CA THR A 32 -0.34 -7.80 8.07
C THR A 32 0.99 -7.10 8.28
N ASP A 33 2.02 -7.81 8.76
CA ASP A 33 3.37 -7.28 8.96
C ASP A 33 3.96 -6.74 7.64
N TYR A 34 3.81 -7.51 6.55
CA TYR A 34 4.25 -7.09 5.23
C TYR A 34 3.55 -5.81 4.75
N VAL A 35 2.25 -5.66 5.00
CA VAL A 35 1.53 -4.44 4.66
C VAL A 35 2.07 -3.27 5.47
N PHE A 36 2.34 -3.43 6.77
CA PHE A 36 2.95 -2.39 7.59
C PHE A 36 4.33 -1.98 7.07
N GLU A 37 5.17 -2.95 6.69
CA GLU A 37 6.50 -2.70 6.09
C GLU A 37 6.39 -1.88 4.79
N VAL A 38 5.56 -2.32 3.86
CA VAL A 38 5.36 -1.65 2.55
C VAL A 38 4.85 -0.22 2.74
N THR A 39 3.98 -0.03 3.71
CA THR A 39 3.34 1.26 3.98
C THR A 39 4.12 2.13 4.95
N ASP A 40 5.34 1.75 5.34
CA ASP A 40 6.17 2.56 6.26
C ASP A 40 6.55 3.93 5.65
N THR A 41 6.68 3.98 4.32
CA THR A 41 7.01 5.21 3.59
C THR A 41 6.16 5.35 2.32
N ILE A 42 5.98 6.59 1.85
CA ILE A 42 5.34 6.87 0.56
C ILE A 42 6.08 6.16 -0.59
N GLN A 43 7.42 6.17 -0.57
CA GLN A 43 8.23 5.53 -1.60
C GLN A 43 8.01 4.00 -1.62
N GLY A 44 7.83 3.38 -0.45
CA GLY A 44 7.47 1.98 -0.32
C GLY A 44 6.13 1.67 -1.01
N ILE A 45 5.12 2.48 -0.74
CA ILE A 45 3.78 2.36 -1.35
C ILE A 45 3.84 2.55 -2.87
N GLN A 46 4.54 3.59 -3.33
CA GLN A 46 4.68 3.87 -4.76
C GLN A 46 5.45 2.75 -5.48
N ARG A 47 6.51 2.22 -4.86
CA ARG A 47 7.26 1.09 -5.39
C ARG A 47 6.40 -0.16 -5.46
N PHE A 48 5.65 -0.46 -4.41
CA PHE A 48 4.71 -1.57 -4.37
C PHE A 48 3.68 -1.46 -5.50
N HIS A 49 3.05 -0.30 -5.64
CA HIS A 49 2.05 -0.06 -6.69
C HIS A 49 2.63 -0.29 -8.08
N ARG A 50 3.80 0.28 -8.37
CA ARG A 50 4.45 0.13 -9.67
C ARG A 50 4.74 -1.33 -10.02
N LEU A 51 5.19 -2.13 -9.07
CA LEU A 51 5.52 -3.53 -9.30
C LEU A 51 4.26 -4.40 -9.41
N TYR A 52 3.39 -4.32 -8.41
CA TYR A 52 2.38 -5.35 -8.17
C TYR A 52 0.95 -4.93 -8.53
N CYS A 53 0.69 -3.62 -8.72
CA CYS A 53 -0.61 -3.12 -9.15
C CYS A 53 -0.62 -2.77 -10.64
N ALA A 54 0.44 -2.08 -11.11
CA ALA A 54 0.58 -1.68 -12.51
C ALA A 54 1.46 -2.64 -13.33
N GLY A 55 2.48 -3.23 -12.70
CA GLY A 55 3.49 -4.06 -13.38
C GLY A 55 3.12 -5.53 -13.55
N ASP A 56 2.01 -5.99 -12.96
CA ASP A 56 1.56 -7.39 -12.96
C ASP A 56 2.59 -8.40 -12.40
N ASP A 57 3.58 -7.92 -11.64
CA ASP A 57 4.54 -8.77 -10.95
C ASP A 57 3.84 -9.58 -9.85
N LYS A 58 4.32 -10.80 -9.60
CA LYS A 58 3.80 -11.65 -8.51
C LYS A 58 4.38 -11.23 -7.17
N ASN A 59 3.51 -10.90 -6.23
CA ASN A 59 3.89 -10.65 -4.85
C ASN A 59 3.71 -11.92 -3.98
N PRO A 60 4.76 -12.41 -3.30
CA PRO A 60 4.70 -13.66 -2.55
C PRO A 60 3.94 -13.55 -1.21
N TYR A 61 3.71 -12.33 -0.71
CA TYR A 61 3.10 -12.09 0.61
C TYR A 61 1.66 -11.58 0.51
N LEU A 62 1.34 -10.80 -0.54
CA LEU A 62 0.01 -10.26 -0.76
C LEU A 62 -0.44 -10.55 -2.20
N PHE A 63 -1.47 -11.38 -2.37
CA PHE A 63 -1.92 -11.84 -3.68
C PHE A 63 -3.43 -12.04 -3.73
N GLY A 64 -3.96 -12.27 -4.94
CA GLY A 64 -5.39 -12.45 -5.19
C GLY A 64 -6.21 -11.25 -4.71
N ARG A 65 -7.38 -11.53 -4.13
CA ARG A 65 -8.32 -10.47 -3.70
C ARG A 65 -7.72 -9.47 -2.70
N ASN A 66 -6.77 -9.89 -1.87
CA ASN A 66 -6.10 -8.99 -0.93
C ASN A 66 -5.18 -8.01 -1.65
N LEU A 67 -4.49 -8.45 -2.70
CA LEU A 67 -3.69 -7.58 -3.56
C LEU A 67 -4.59 -6.60 -4.32
N ASP A 68 -5.65 -7.09 -4.96
CA ASP A 68 -6.58 -6.26 -5.73
C ASP A 68 -7.17 -5.14 -4.87
N LYS A 69 -7.66 -5.49 -3.66
CA LYS A 69 -8.20 -4.52 -2.71
C LYS A 69 -7.12 -3.51 -2.29
N PHE A 70 -5.91 -3.97 -1.97
CA PHE A 70 -4.86 -3.06 -1.56
C PHE A 70 -4.47 -2.08 -2.67
N CYS A 71 -4.39 -2.55 -3.92
CA CYS A 71 -4.16 -1.70 -5.09
C CYS A 71 -5.26 -0.66 -5.31
N GLN A 72 -6.53 -1.03 -5.10
CA GLN A 72 -7.66 -0.10 -5.15
C GLN A 72 -7.55 0.99 -4.07
N GLU A 73 -7.21 0.61 -2.84
CA GLU A 73 -7.06 1.56 -1.74
C GLU A 73 -5.87 2.51 -1.97
N ILE A 74 -4.73 2.00 -2.46
CA ILE A 74 -3.58 2.84 -2.83
C ILE A 74 -3.97 3.85 -3.90
N THR A 75 -4.68 3.41 -4.95
CA THR A 75 -5.14 4.28 -6.04
C THR A 75 -6.06 5.39 -5.54
N SER A 76 -6.91 5.07 -4.57
CA SER A 76 -7.89 6.01 -3.99
C SER A 76 -7.29 6.94 -2.91
N SER A 77 -6.09 6.63 -2.41
CA SER A 77 -5.48 7.33 -1.26
C SER A 77 -4.89 8.71 -1.56
N GLY A 78 -4.66 9.06 -2.83
CA GLY A 78 -3.96 10.30 -3.21
C GLY A 78 -2.47 10.34 -2.79
N ILE A 79 -1.86 9.17 -2.58
CA ILE A 79 -0.41 9.00 -2.31
C ILE A 79 0.40 8.88 -3.62
N LEU A 80 -0.24 8.42 -4.69
CA LEU A 80 0.40 8.28 -5.99
C LEU A 80 0.68 9.65 -6.63
N PRO A 81 1.81 9.81 -7.34
CA PRO A 81 2.10 11.04 -8.06
C PRO A 81 1.15 11.20 -9.26
N ILE A 82 0.90 12.45 -9.64
CA ILE A 82 0.08 12.80 -10.82
C ILE A 82 0.70 12.14 -12.06
N GLY A 83 -0.06 11.28 -12.74
CA GLY A 83 0.40 10.56 -13.95
C GLY A 83 0.86 9.12 -13.73
N ALA A 84 0.79 8.59 -12.51
CA ALA A 84 0.94 7.15 -12.28
C ALA A 84 -0.30 6.40 -12.78
N ARG A 85 -0.34 6.09 -14.07
CA ARG A 85 -1.28 5.13 -14.69
C ARG A 85 -0.47 3.98 -15.27
#